data_AF-A0A6L8E6V3-F1
#
_entry.id   AF-A0A6L8E6V3-F1
#
_cell.length_a   1.000
_cell.length_b   1.000
_cell.length_c   1.000
_cell.angle_alpha   90.00
_cell.angle_beta   90.00
_cell.angle_gamma   90.00
#
_symmetry.space_group_name_H-M   'P 1'
#
loop_
_entity.id
_entity.type
_entity.pdbx_description
1 polymer ?
#
loop_
_entity_poly.entity_id
_entity_poly.type
_entity_poly.pdbx_seq_one_letter_code
_entity_poly.pdbx_strand_id
1 'polypeptide(L)'
;MRSDAATVVEYLGGLPEERREALQAVRDVVLDNLPAGYEETMNWGMISYEIPLGVYPDTYNGKPLMYAALASQKNYMSLYLTAVYAFPGAADEFEREYRASGKRYDMGKSCVRFRRLDDLPLGLVGRTIAAVSPDAFIERYEQVRAGARRSRL
;
A
#
# COMPACT_ATOMS: atom_id res chain seq x y z
N MET A 1 7.97 -8.18 -11.81
CA MET A 1 8.30 -9.62 -11.72
C MET A 1 7.67 -10.09 -10.43
N ARG A 2 6.97 -11.22 -10.45
CA ARG A 2 6.37 -11.75 -9.22
C ARG A 2 7.47 -12.49 -8.46
N SER A 3 7.63 -12.18 -7.17
CA SER A 3 8.54 -12.93 -6.29
C SER A 3 7.85 -14.17 -5.74
N ASP A 4 8.62 -15.23 -5.53
CA ASP A 4 8.19 -16.47 -4.88
C ASP A 4 8.65 -16.55 -3.41
N ALA A 5 9.24 -15.47 -2.86
CA ALA A 5 9.67 -15.41 -1.46
C ALA A 5 8.48 -15.60 -0.51
N ALA A 6 8.66 -16.43 0.52
CA ALA A 6 7.62 -16.74 1.50
C ALA A 6 7.63 -15.76 2.68
N THR A 7 8.76 -15.10 2.94
CA THR A 7 8.90 -14.13 4.03
C THR A 7 9.45 -12.79 3.54
N VAL A 8 9.22 -11.73 4.32
CA VAL A 8 9.76 -10.39 4.04
C VAL A 8 11.30 -10.39 4.07
N VAL A 9 11.89 -11.17 4.97
CA VAL A 9 13.35 -11.33 5.07
C VAL A 9 13.93 -11.95 3.80
N GLU A 10 13.34 -13.05 3.33
CA GLU A 10 13.73 -13.68 2.05
C GLU A 10 13.52 -12.73 0.88
N TYR A 11 12.39 -12.01 0.86
CA TYR A 11 12.07 -11.06 -0.19
C TYR A 11 13.15 -9.98 -0.30
N LEU A 12 13.47 -9.31 0.80
CA LEU A 12 14.49 -8.25 0.84
C LEU A 12 15.89 -8.81 0.57
N GLY A 13 16.22 -9.97 1.14
CA GLY A 13 17.50 -10.67 0.93
C GLY A 13 17.75 -11.09 -0.52
N GLY A 14 16.68 -11.31 -1.30
CA GLY A 14 16.76 -11.63 -2.73
C GLY A 14 16.94 -10.41 -3.65
N LEU A 15 16.86 -9.18 -3.13
CA LEU A 15 16.97 -7.97 -3.95
C LEU A 15 18.42 -7.48 -4.08
N PRO A 16 18.75 -6.79 -5.20
CA PRO A 16 19.95 -5.96 -5.28
C PRO A 16 20.00 -4.94 -4.14
N GLU A 17 21.21 -4.65 -3.67
CA GLU A 17 21.49 -3.81 -2.49
C GLU A 17 20.73 -2.47 -2.51
N GLU A 18 20.88 -1.67 -3.56
CA GLU A 18 20.21 -0.38 -3.71
C GLU A 18 18.68 -0.47 -3.56
N ARG A 19 18.07 -1.53 -4.11
CA ARG A 19 16.62 -1.74 -4.03
C ARG A 19 16.20 -2.24 -2.65
N ARG A 20 17.03 -3.06 -2.02
CA ARG A 20 16.81 -3.53 -0.65
C ARG A 20 16.81 -2.35 0.30
N GLU A 21 17.80 -1.48 0.22
CA GLU A 21 17.91 -0.29 1.05
C GLU A 21 16.71 0.64 0.89
N ALA A 22 16.35 0.96 -0.36
CA ALA A 22 15.20 1.82 -0.63
C ALA A 22 13.88 1.20 -0.14
N LEU A 23 13.64 -0.09 -0.38
CA LEU A 23 12.41 -0.75 0.12
C LEU A 23 12.40 -0.93 1.63
N GLN A 24 13.54 -1.19 2.26
CA GLN A 24 13.65 -1.26 3.72
C GLN A 24 13.30 0.09 4.33
N ALA A 25 13.86 1.19 3.82
CA ALA A 25 13.56 2.53 4.33
C ALA A 25 12.07 2.88 4.21
N VAL A 26 11.41 2.51 3.11
CA VAL A 26 9.96 2.72 2.98
C VAL A 26 9.18 1.78 3.91
N ARG A 27 9.61 0.52 4.07
CA ARG A 27 9.00 -0.45 4.99
C ARG A 27 9.04 0.06 6.43
N ASP A 28 10.17 0.61 6.87
CA ASP A 28 10.32 1.14 8.22
C ASP A 28 9.32 2.29 8.46
N VAL A 29 9.19 3.21 7.51
CA VAL A 29 8.19 4.29 7.57
C VAL A 29 6.76 3.74 7.62
N VAL A 30 6.46 2.69 6.86
CA VAL A 30 5.14 2.06 6.91
C VAL A 30 4.90 1.46 8.29
N LEU A 31 5.81 0.64 8.81
CA LEU A 31 5.67 -0.04 10.10
C LEU A 31 5.56 0.95 11.27
N ASP A 32 6.35 2.03 11.26
CA ASP A 32 6.33 3.06 12.31
C ASP A 32 4.99 3.83 12.36
N ASN A 33 4.22 3.82 11.27
CA ASN A 33 2.97 4.56 11.13
C ASN A 33 1.75 3.65 10.96
N LEU A 34 1.93 2.32 10.88
CA LEU A 34 0.87 1.38 10.57
C LEU A 34 -0.08 1.25 11.75
N PRO A 35 -1.38 1.56 11.60
CA PRO A 35 -2.33 1.40 12.68
C PRO A 35 -2.42 -0.06 13.15
N ALA A 36 -2.61 -0.26 14.46
CA ALA A 36 -2.77 -1.59 15.03
C ALA A 36 -3.97 -2.33 14.40
N GLY A 37 -3.78 -3.62 14.12
CA GLY A 37 -4.79 -4.49 13.48
C GLY A 37 -4.54 -4.76 11.99
N TYR A 38 -3.62 -4.03 11.34
CA TYR A 38 -3.02 -4.48 10.10
C TYR A 38 -1.84 -5.42 10.37
N GLU A 39 -1.64 -6.40 9.50
CA GLU A 39 -0.52 -7.34 9.55
C GLU A 39 0.39 -7.18 8.34
N GLU A 40 1.70 -7.27 8.57
CA GLU A 40 2.69 -7.40 7.50
C GLU A 40 2.82 -8.87 7.08
N THR A 41 2.67 -9.14 5.79
CA THR A 41 2.79 -10.49 5.22
C THR A 41 3.39 -10.47 3.82
N MET A 42 3.73 -11.64 3.29
CA MET A 42 4.03 -11.82 1.88
C MET A 42 2.78 -12.29 1.15
N ASN A 43 2.22 -11.43 0.29
CA ASN A 43 1.10 -11.77 -0.57
C ASN A 43 1.29 -11.23 -1.98
N TRP A 44 0.77 -11.96 -2.97
CA TRP A 44 0.89 -11.62 -4.39
C TRP A 44 2.33 -11.35 -4.88
N GLY A 45 3.34 -11.89 -4.18
CA GLY A 45 4.76 -11.68 -4.48
C GLY A 45 5.29 -10.30 -4.05
N MET A 46 4.64 -9.67 -3.07
CA MET A 46 4.92 -8.34 -2.55
C MET A 46 4.83 -8.36 -1.01
N ILE A 47 5.56 -7.45 -0.35
CA ILE A 47 5.31 -7.17 1.07
C ILE A 47 3.96 -6.46 1.13
N SER A 48 3.00 -7.01 1.85
CA SER A 48 1.63 -6.50 1.92
C SER A 48 1.26 -6.20 3.36
N TYR A 49 0.54 -5.11 3.56
CA TYR A 49 -0.05 -4.71 4.83
C TYR A 49 -1.55 -4.84 4.69
N GLU A 50 -2.17 -5.71 5.47
CA GLU A 50 -3.55 -6.14 5.21
C GLU A 50 -4.33 -6.43 6.49
N ILE A 51 -5.65 -6.44 6.35
CA ILE A 51 -6.54 -6.96 7.39
C ILE A 51 -6.69 -8.48 7.14
N PRO A 52 -6.23 -9.34 8.06
CA PRO A 52 -6.29 -10.78 7.86
C PRO A 52 -7.74 -11.28 7.87
N LEU A 53 -7.99 -12.40 7.19
CA LEU A 53 -9.33 -13.01 7.11
C LEU A 53 -9.87 -13.46 8.47
N GLY A 54 -8.99 -13.72 9.45
CA GLY A 54 -9.40 -14.01 10.83
C GLY A 54 -10.07 -12.82 11.54
N VAL A 55 -9.75 -11.59 11.12
CA VAL A 55 -10.37 -10.36 11.60
C VAL A 55 -11.60 -10.01 10.75
N TYR A 56 -11.47 -10.09 9.41
CA TYR A 56 -12.57 -9.78 8.49
C TYR A 56 -12.68 -10.81 7.35
N PRO A 57 -13.59 -11.80 7.45
CA PRO A 57 -13.72 -12.86 6.46
C PRO A 57 -14.64 -12.52 5.26
N ASP A 58 -15.52 -11.53 5.35
CA ASP A 58 -16.52 -11.21 4.31
C ASP A 58 -15.95 -10.38 3.15
N THR A 59 -14.95 -10.94 2.47
CA THR A 59 -14.34 -10.32 1.29
C THR A 59 -14.87 -10.94 0.00
N TYR A 60 -14.96 -10.14 -1.06
CA TYR A 60 -15.63 -10.55 -2.30
C TYR A 60 -14.97 -11.72 -3.03
N ASN A 61 -13.70 -12.00 -2.73
CA ASN A 61 -12.86 -13.00 -3.36
C ASN A 61 -12.22 -13.96 -2.34
N GLY A 62 -12.62 -13.90 -1.06
CA GLY A 62 -12.03 -14.69 0.00
C GLY A 62 -10.54 -14.43 0.21
N LYS A 63 -10.07 -13.21 -0.09
CA LYS A 63 -8.69 -12.75 0.18
C LYS A 63 -8.68 -11.63 1.23
N PRO A 64 -7.60 -11.49 2.01
CA PRO A 64 -7.41 -10.37 2.93
C PRO A 64 -7.60 -8.99 2.26
N LEU A 65 -8.00 -7.99 3.06
CA LEU A 65 -8.14 -6.62 2.57
C LEU A 65 -6.78 -5.91 2.61
N MET A 66 -6.12 -5.84 1.46
CA MET A 66 -4.82 -5.16 1.31
C MET A 66 -4.97 -3.64 1.46
N TYR A 67 -4.33 -3.09 2.48
CA TYR A 67 -4.28 -1.66 2.78
C TYR A 67 -3.15 -0.96 2.03
N ALA A 68 -1.96 -1.54 2.06
CA ALA A 68 -0.79 -1.08 1.33
C ALA A 68 0.10 -2.25 0.89
N ALA A 69 1.02 -2.02 -0.04
CA ALA A 69 2.02 -3.01 -0.41
C ALA A 69 3.29 -2.38 -0.98
N LEU A 70 4.42 -3.08 -0.86
CA LEU A 70 5.71 -2.73 -1.42
C LEU A 70 6.21 -3.80 -2.37
N ALA A 71 6.65 -3.38 -3.56
CA ALA A 71 7.18 -4.30 -4.55
C ALA A 71 8.36 -3.73 -5.34
N SER A 72 9.30 -4.61 -5.69
CA SER A 72 10.37 -4.41 -6.64
C SER A 72 9.95 -4.91 -8.02
N GLN A 73 9.57 -3.98 -8.92
CA GLN A 73 9.24 -4.29 -10.30
C GLN A 73 10.47 -4.23 -11.20
N LYS A 74 10.39 -4.73 -12.44
CA LYS A 74 11.57 -4.83 -13.34
C LYS A 74 12.33 -3.50 -13.46
N ASN A 75 11.60 -2.38 -13.60
CA ASN A 75 12.18 -1.06 -13.91
C ASN A 75 12.01 0.00 -12.80
N TYR A 76 11.31 -0.32 -11.72
CA TYR A 76 10.97 0.62 -10.64
C TYR A 76 10.60 -0.15 -9.37
N MET A 77 10.55 0.55 -8.25
CA MET A 77 9.89 0.10 -7.02
C MET A 77 8.52 0.76 -6.93
N SER A 78 7.58 0.08 -6.29
CA SER A 78 6.21 0.55 -6.18
C SER A 78 5.70 0.47 -4.75
N LEU A 79 5.03 1.54 -4.32
CA LEU A 79 4.22 1.60 -3.12
C LEU A 79 2.75 1.66 -3.54
N TYR A 80 1.99 0.66 -3.14
CA TYR A 80 0.55 0.60 -3.31
C TYR A 80 -0.13 1.21 -2.08
N LEU A 81 -1.06 2.12 -2.29
CA LEU A 81 -1.83 2.80 -1.25
C LEU A 81 -3.32 2.64 -1.58
N THR A 82 -3.93 1.55 -1.11
CA THR A 82 -5.33 1.24 -1.43
C THR A 82 -6.27 2.30 -0.85
N ALA A 83 -5.97 2.84 0.33
CA ALA A 83 -6.76 3.90 0.95
C ALA A 83 -6.85 5.17 0.08
N VAL A 84 -5.73 5.58 -0.54
CA VAL A 84 -5.70 6.75 -1.43
C VAL A 84 -6.68 6.61 -2.60
N TYR A 85 -6.85 5.39 -3.10
CA TYR A 85 -7.84 5.09 -4.14
C TYR A 85 -9.27 4.91 -3.60
N ALA A 86 -9.42 4.31 -2.42
CA ALA A 86 -10.71 3.93 -1.87
C ALA A 86 -11.49 5.12 -1.30
N PHE A 87 -10.82 6.10 -0.69
CA PHE A 87 -11.45 7.23 -0.02
C PHE A 87 -11.63 8.42 -0.98
N PRO A 88 -12.84 9.02 -1.04
CA PRO A 88 -13.09 10.20 -1.88
C PRO A 88 -12.15 11.35 -1.52
N GLY A 89 -11.56 12.01 -2.52
CA GLY A 89 -10.66 13.16 -2.35
C GLY A 89 -9.24 12.82 -1.89
N ALA A 90 -8.99 11.62 -1.37
CA ALA A 90 -7.66 11.23 -0.87
C ALA A 90 -6.60 11.20 -1.98
N ALA A 91 -6.97 10.78 -3.20
CA ALA A 91 -6.07 10.81 -4.36
C ALA A 91 -5.63 12.24 -4.73
N ASP A 92 -6.58 13.17 -4.75
CA ASP A 92 -6.31 14.57 -5.13
C ASP A 92 -5.44 15.27 -4.07
N GLU A 93 -5.72 15.02 -2.79
CA GLU A 93 -4.92 15.51 -1.68
C GLU A 93 -3.49 14.94 -1.69
N PHE A 94 -3.37 13.63 -1.87
CA PHE A 94 -2.08 12.96 -1.97
C PHE A 94 -1.26 13.51 -3.15
N GLU A 95 -1.87 13.66 -4.33
CA GLU A 95 -1.21 14.23 -5.50
C GLU A 95 -0.74 15.67 -5.24
N ARG A 96 -1.61 16.51 -4.65
CA ARG A 96 -1.29 17.90 -4.32
C ARG A 96 -0.08 17.98 -3.40
N GLU A 97 -0.08 17.23 -2.30
CA GLU A 97 1.04 17.24 -1.34
C GLU A 97 2.31 16.63 -1.93
N TYR A 98 2.19 15.58 -2.74
CA TYR A 98 3.33 14.97 -3.41
C TYR A 98 3.99 15.97 -4.34
N ARG A 99 3.22 16.66 -5.19
CA ARG A 99 3.74 17.68 -6.10
C ARG A 99 4.36 18.86 -5.34
N ALA A 100 3.76 19.28 -4.23
CA ALA A 100 4.29 20.34 -3.37
C ALA A 100 5.66 19.98 -2.76
N SER A 101 6.00 18.69 -2.63
CA SER A 101 7.33 18.25 -2.17
C SER A 101 8.46 18.51 -3.18
N GLY A 102 8.13 18.87 -4.43
CA GLY A 102 9.09 19.04 -5.52
C GLY A 102 9.69 17.73 -6.06
N LYS A 103 9.28 16.58 -5.50
CA LYS A 103 9.74 15.25 -5.94
C LYS A 103 8.99 14.79 -7.19
N ARG A 104 9.60 13.88 -7.94
CA ARG A 104 9.01 13.31 -9.15
C ARG A 104 7.75 12.51 -8.79
N TYR A 105 6.61 13.01 -9.25
CA TYR A 105 5.33 12.30 -9.14
C TYR A 105 5.13 11.37 -10.35
N ASP A 106 5.05 10.07 -10.09
CA ASP A 106 4.74 9.02 -11.07
C ASP A 106 3.80 8.01 -10.39
N MET A 107 2.50 8.15 -10.64
CA MET A 107 1.48 7.37 -9.96
C MET A 107 0.40 6.87 -10.93
N GLY A 108 0.06 5.59 -10.83
CA GLY A 108 -1.19 5.03 -11.36
C GLY A 108 -2.30 5.06 -10.31
N LYS A 109 -3.51 4.57 -10.61
CA LYS A 109 -4.71 4.70 -9.74
C LYS A 109 -4.48 4.52 -8.22
N SER A 110 -3.66 3.57 -7.80
CA SER A 110 -3.33 3.32 -6.38
C SER A 110 -1.84 3.06 -6.16
N CYS A 111 -0.99 3.33 -7.14
CA CYS A 111 0.38 2.82 -7.17
C CYS A 111 1.37 3.94 -7.49
N VAL A 112 2.12 4.36 -6.48
CA VAL A 112 3.24 5.28 -6.64
C VAL A 112 4.45 4.49 -7.11
N ARG A 113 5.11 4.95 -8.17
CA ARG A 113 6.32 4.36 -8.74
C ARG A 113 7.51 5.26 -8.45
N PHE A 114 8.57 4.67 -7.95
CA PHE A 114 9.80 5.38 -7.62
C PHE A 114 11.01 4.55 -8.06
N ARG A 115 12.10 5.22 -8.44
CA ARG A 115 13.33 4.53 -8.87
C ARG A 115 14.40 4.55 -7.79
N ARG A 116 14.39 5.60 -6.97
CA ARG A 116 15.25 5.81 -5.81
C ARG A 116 14.41 6.36 -4.66
N LEU A 117 14.90 6.19 -3.44
CA LEU A 117 14.20 6.66 -2.23
C LEU A 117 13.87 8.16 -2.30
N ASP A 118 14.77 8.97 -2.85
CA ASP A 118 14.60 10.41 -3.01
C ASP A 118 13.40 10.84 -3.86
N ASP A 119 12.86 9.95 -4.68
CA ASP A 119 11.66 10.23 -5.46
C ASP A 119 10.40 10.22 -4.57
N LEU A 120 10.44 9.61 -3.38
CA LEU A 120 9.31 9.49 -2.45
C LEU A 120 9.36 10.53 -1.30
N PRO A 121 8.27 11.28 -1.07
CA PRO A 121 8.12 12.11 0.12
C PRO A 121 7.74 11.23 1.33
N LEU A 122 8.73 10.66 2.03
CA LEU A 122 8.50 9.73 3.14
C LEU A 122 7.58 10.29 4.25
N GLY A 123 7.67 11.58 4.55
CA GLY A 123 6.76 12.21 5.51
C GLY A 123 5.28 12.20 5.08
N LEU A 124 5.00 12.33 3.77
CA LEU A 124 3.64 12.18 3.23
C LEU A 124 3.21 10.71 3.28
N VAL A 125 4.12 9.78 2.97
CA VAL A 125 3.85 8.34 3.06
C VAL A 125 3.43 7.95 4.48
N GLY A 126 4.20 8.33 5.50
CA GLY A 126 3.88 8.05 6.89
C GLY A 126 2.49 8.57 7.31
N ARG A 127 2.20 9.86 7.00
CA ARG A 127 0.87 10.43 7.27
C ARG A 127 -0.26 9.69 6.56
N THR A 128 -0.02 9.26 5.32
CA THR A 128 -1.02 8.56 4.51
C THR A 128 -1.31 7.16 5.08
N ILE A 129 -0.28 6.45 5.56
CA ILE A 129 -0.40 5.14 6.21
C ILE A 129 -1.11 5.26 7.56
N ALA A 130 -0.86 6.32 8.32
CA ALA A 130 -1.48 6.53 9.63
C ALA A 130 -2.97 6.96 9.54
N ALA A 131 -3.44 7.40 8.37
CA ALA A 131 -4.70 8.12 8.24
C ALA A 131 -5.95 7.26 8.44
N VAL A 132 -5.87 5.95 8.26
CA VAL A 132 -7.05 5.08 8.22
C VAL A 132 -6.82 3.84 9.09
N SER A 133 -7.63 3.70 10.13
CA SER A 133 -7.69 2.48 10.96
C SER A 133 -8.30 1.29 10.21
N PRO A 134 -8.03 0.03 10.62
CA PRO A 134 -8.67 -1.15 10.06
C PRO A 134 -10.21 -1.05 9.99
N ASP A 135 -10.87 -0.60 11.05
CA ASP A 135 -12.33 -0.50 11.11
C ASP A 135 -12.89 0.48 10.06
N ALA A 136 -12.35 1.70 9.99
CA ALA A 136 -12.70 2.66 8.95
C ALA A 136 -12.45 2.13 7.53
N PHE A 137 -11.40 1.32 7.33
CA PHE A 137 -11.14 0.69 6.03
C PHE A 137 -12.17 -0.39 5.69
N ILE A 138 -12.58 -1.21 6.66
CA ILE A 138 -13.66 -2.20 6.51
C ILE A 138 -14.98 -1.50 6.18
N GLU A 139 -15.36 -0.48 6.96
CA GLU A 139 -16.59 0.29 6.70
C GLU A 139 -16.59 0.87 5.29
N ARG A 140 -15.46 1.43 4.86
CA ARG A 140 -15.34 1.99 3.51
C ARG A 140 -15.48 0.90 2.45
N TYR A 141 -14.86 -0.26 2.65
CA TYR A 141 -14.97 -1.40 1.76
C TYR A 141 -16.44 -1.85 1.61
N GLU A 142 -17.19 -1.96 2.72
CA GLU A 142 -18.60 -2.33 2.72
C GLU A 142 -19.49 -1.32 2.01
N GLN A 143 -19.25 -0.02 2.22
CA GLN A 143 -19.97 1.05 1.53
C GLN A 143 -19.79 0.98 0.01
N VAL A 144 -18.56 0.79 -0.46
CA VAL A 144 -18.26 0.66 -1.90
C VAL A 144 -18.96 -0.57 -2.47
N ARG A 145 -18.97 -1.69 -1.73
CA ARG A 145 -19.65 -2.93 -2.13
C ARG A 145 -21.17 -2.77 -2.19
N ALA A 146 -21.77 -2.12 -1.20
CA ALA A 146 -23.21 -1.84 -1.18
C ALA A 146 -23.62 -0.90 -2.33
N GLY A 147 -22.80 0.13 -2.61
CA GLY A 147 -22.99 1.02 -3.76
C GLY A 147 -22.94 0.29 -5.10
N ALA A 148 -21.94 -0.58 -5.30
CA ALA A 148 -21.78 -1.37 -6.52
C ALA A 148 -22.90 -2.40 -6.74
N ARG A 149 -23.50 -2.93 -5.66
CA ARG A 149 -24.69 -3.79 -5.74
C ARG A 149 -25.93 -3.00 -6.17
N ARG A 150 -26.12 -1.79 -5.62
CA ARG A 150 -27.26 -0.92 -5.95
C ARG A 150 -27.22 -0.38 -7.38
N SER A 151 -26.04 -0.13 -7.95
CA SER A 151 -25.90 0.36 -9.33
C SER A 151 -26.04 -0.73 -10.41
N ARG A 152 -26.24 -1.99 -10.02
CA ARG A 152 -26.41 -3.15 -10.92
C ARG A 152 -27.85 -3.66 -10.98
N LEU A 153 -28.76 -3.03 -10.23
CA LEU A 153 -30.21 -3.25 -10.22
C LEU A 153 -30.87 -2.08 -10.97
#